data_AF-A0A0N8HAM4-F1
#
_entry.id   AF-A0A0N8HAM4-F1
#
_cell.length_a   1.000
_cell.length_b   1.000
_cell.length_c   1.000
_cell.angle_alpha   90.00
_cell.angle_beta   90.00
_cell.angle_gamma   90.00
#
_symmetry.space_group_name_H-M   'P 1'
#
loop_
_entity.id
_entity.type
_entity.pdbx_description
1 polymer ?
#
loop_
_entity_poly.entity_id
_entity_poly.type
_entity_poly.pdbx_seq_one_letter_code
_entity_poly.pdbx_strand_id
1 'polypeptide(L)'
;MTVEPRIQPDDRLRADLAWLGAIQDTPGMLETFVAGHAPRMFALVEQDIGMLEDTVFGWGLQFSDHAAVVACGGTFSTVCSHADDAVKIFAVTGRSLRLVWHSPPAPTTSSAGGRDLLKRRRVIR
;
A
#
# COMPACT_ATOMS: atom_id res chain seq x y z
N MET A 1 28.28 2.53 53.76
CA MET A 1 27.11 1.80 53.24
C MET A 1 26.82 2.36 51.86
N THR A 2 27.11 1.61 50.81
CA THR A 2 26.83 2.03 49.43
C THR A 2 25.44 1.52 49.09
N VAL A 3 24.47 2.42 48.97
CA VAL A 3 23.11 2.08 48.55
C VAL A 3 23.13 2.00 47.02
N GLU A 4 23.16 0.78 46.49
CA GLU A 4 22.96 0.56 45.06
C GLU A 4 21.55 1.01 44.66
N PRO A 5 21.41 1.87 43.64
CA PRO A 5 20.11 2.37 43.23
C PRO A 5 19.29 1.23 42.62
N ARG A 6 18.19 0.87 43.28
CA ARG A 6 17.25 -0.14 42.80
C ARG A 6 16.42 0.47 41.67
N ILE A 7 16.81 0.24 40.43
CA ILE A 7 16.03 0.66 39.26
C ILE A 7 14.68 -0.06 39.28
N GLN A 8 13.59 0.70 39.35
CA GLN A 8 12.23 0.16 39.32
C GLN A 8 11.89 -0.30 37.90
N PRO A 9 11.10 -1.39 37.75
CA PRO A 9 10.77 -1.97 36.45
C PRO A 9 10.08 -0.97 35.49
N ASP A 10 9.30 -0.03 36.02
CA ASP A 10 8.61 0.99 35.23
C ASP A 10 9.56 2.04 34.62
N ASP A 11 10.65 2.36 35.33
CA ASP A 11 11.68 3.28 34.83
C ASP A 11 12.49 2.65 33.69
N ARG A 12 12.69 1.33 33.77
CA ARG A 12 13.36 0.56 32.72
C ARG A 12 12.52 0.48 31.45
N LEU A 13 11.22 0.18 31.57
CA LEU A 13 10.30 0.16 30.43
C LEU A 13 10.22 1.54 29.73
N ARG A 14 10.19 2.64 30.51
CA ARG A 14 10.21 4.00 29.95
C ARG A 14 11.50 4.31 29.21
N ALA A 15 12.64 3.90 29.75
CA ALA A 15 13.93 4.06 29.09
C ALA A 15 14.00 3.24 27.80
N ASP A 16 13.48 2.01 27.80
CA ASP A 16 13.44 1.14 26.62
C ASP A 16 12.54 1.73 25.51
N LEU A 17 11.37 2.29 25.87
CA LEU A 17 10.48 2.97 24.92
C LEU A 17 11.08 4.27 24.37
N ALA A 18 11.76 5.06 25.20
CA ALA A 18 12.46 6.26 24.76
C ALA A 18 13.64 5.92 23.83
N TRP A 19 14.36 4.85 24.11
CA TRP A 19 15.42 4.33 23.25
C TRP A 19 14.88 3.82 21.90
N LEU A 20 13.75 3.10 21.90
CA LEU A 20 13.06 2.68 20.67
C LEU A 20 12.63 3.89 19.82
N GLY A 21 12.08 4.94 20.44
CA GLY A 21 11.73 6.19 19.76
C GLY A 21 12.96 6.88 19.14
N ALA A 22 14.05 7.02 19.90
CA ALA A 22 15.28 7.63 19.41
C ALA A 22 15.92 6.88 18.23
N ILE A 23 15.77 5.55 18.20
CA ILE A 23 16.21 4.72 17.07
C ILE A 23 15.33 4.95 15.84
N GLN A 24 14.01 5.06 16.01
CA GLN A 24 13.09 5.38 14.92
C GLN A 24 13.34 6.77 14.33
N ASP A 25 13.75 7.74 15.16
CA ASP A 25 14.08 9.11 14.74
C ASP A 25 15.48 9.22 14.10
N THR A 26 16.25 8.14 14.05
CA THR A 26 17.54 8.12 13.35
C THR A 26 17.29 8.29 11.84
N PRO A 27 17.81 9.36 11.20
CA PRO A 27 17.56 9.62 9.78
C PRO A 27 17.92 8.42 8.91
N GLY A 28 17.00 8.00 8.03
CA GLY A 28 17.19 6.84 7.14
C GLY A 28 16.70 5.50 7.71
N MET A 29 16.56 5.37 9.04
CA MET A 29 16.15 4.10 9.66
C MET A 29 14.68 3.79 9.40
N LEU A 30 13.82 4.80 9.56
CA LEU A 30 12.40 4.67 9.22
C LEU A 30 12.21 4.38 7.74
N GLU A 31 12.94 5.06 6.86
CA GLU A 31 12.88 4.87 5.41
C GLU A 31 13.31 3.46 5.01
N THR A 32 14.37 2.93 5.61
CA THR A 32 14.85 1.57 5.37
C THR A 32 13.81 0.53 5.81
N PHE A 33 13.22 0.74 7.00
CA PHE A 33 12.18 -0.13 7.51
C PHE A 33 10.95 -0.12 6.59
N VAL A 34 10.45 1.07 6.24
CA VAL A 34 9.29 1.20 5.34
C VAL A 34 9.61 0.61 3.97
N ALA A 35 10.79 0.82 3.41
CA ALA A 35 11.17 0.24 2.12
C ALA A 35 11.19 -1.30 2.14
N GLY A 36 11.52 -1.92 3.27
CA GLY A 36 11.53 -3.38 3.43
C GLY A 36 10.16 -3.99 3.75
N HIS A 37 9.24 -3.22 4.36
CA HIS A 37 8.00 -3.73 4.93
C HIS A 37 6.72 -3.13 4.34
N ALA A 38 6.83 -2.10 3.48
CA ALA A 38 5.66 -1.46 2.89
C ALA A 38 4.84 -2.47 2.07
N PRO A 39 3.55 -2.64 2.39
CA PRO A 39 2.70 -3.54 1.62
C PRO A 39 2.46 -3.01 0.22
N ARG A 40 2.28 -3.92 -0.73
CA ARG A 40 1.92 -3.56 -2.11
C ARG A 40 0.42 -3.34 -2.21
N MET A 41 0.00 -2.21 -2.78
CA MET A 41 -1.41 -1.91 -2.99
C MET A 41 -1.93 -2.60 -4.26
N PHE A 42 -3.18 -3.05 -4.22
CA PHE A 42 -3.88 -3.63 -5.35
C PHE A 42 -5.37 -3.25 -5.37
N ALA A 43 -6.00 -3.49 -6.51
CA ALA A 43 -7.43 -3.35 -6.74
C ALA A 43 -8.04 -4.67 -7.24
N LEU A 44 -9.29 -4.92 -6.86
CA LEU A 44 -10.15 -5.92 -7.46
C LEU A 44 -11.07 -5.21 -8.46
N VAL A 45 -10.99 -5.59 -9.72
CA VAL A 45 -11.68 -4.92 -10.83
C VAL A 45 -12.66 -5.89 -11.46
N GLU A 46 -13.90 -5.45 -11.66
CA GLU A 46 -14.94 -6.26 -12.30
C GLU A 46 -14.71 -6.33 -13.81
N GLN A 47 -14.68 -7.56 -14.33
CA GLN A 47 -14.54 -7.87 -15.74
C GLN A 47 -15.94 -8.05 -16.34
N ASP A 48 -16.63 -6.95 -16.65
CA ASP A 48 -17.88 -7.03 -17.41
C ASP A 48 -17.60 -7.00 -18.92
N ILE A 49 -18.27 -7.87 -19.69
CA ILE A 49 -18.04 -8.11 -21.13
C ILE A 49 -18.90 -7.15 -21.99
N GLY A 50 -19.75 -6.31 -21.38
CA GLY A 50 -20.73 -5.52 -22.13
C GLY A 50 -20.89 -4.06 -21.74
N MET A 51 -20.31 -3.60 -20.63
CA MET A 51 -20.50 -2.23 -20.15
C MET A 51 -19.17 -1.51 -19.96
N LEU A 52 -19.22 -0.22 -20.28
CA LEU A 52 -18.14 0.74 -20.26
C LEU A 52 -17.43 0.74 -18.90
N GLU A 53 -16.14 0.37 -18.92
CA GLU A 53 -15.12 0.54 -17.87
C GLU A 53 -15.15 -0.41 -16.65
N ASP A 54 -14.02 -1.12 -16.53
CA ASP A 54 -13.39 -1.72 -15.34
C ASP A 54 -13.78 -1.06 -14.00
N THR A 55 -14.94 -1.39 -13.45
CA THR A 55 -15.38 -0.84 -12.17
C THR A 55 -14.57 -1.48 -11.04
N VAL A 56 -13.87 -0.64 -10.27
CA VAL A 56 -13.14 -1.10 -9.08
C VAL A 56 -14.16 -1.56 -8.04
N PHE A 57 -14.20 -2.86 -7.80
CA PHE A 57 -15.06 -3.49 -6.78
C PHE A 57 -14.53 -3.23 -5.37
N GLY A 58 -13.20 -3.25 -5.21
CA GLY A 58 -12.53 -3.06 -3.93
C GLY A 58 -11.03 -2.90 -4.10
N TRP A 59 -10.35 -2.64 -2.99
CA TRP A 59 -8.90 -2.46 -2.98
C TRP A 59 -8.29 -3.07 -1.71
N GLY A 60 -6.98 -3.27 -1.72
CA GLY A 60 -6.30 -3.91 -0.62
C GLY A 60 -4.80 -3.66 -0.57
N LEU A 61 -4.21 -4.18 0.49
CA LEU A 61 -2.79 -4.15 0.79
C LEU A 61 -2.30 -5.59 0.96
N GLN A 62 -1.28 -5.98 0.19
CA GLN A 62 -0.56 -7.24 0.36
C GLN A 62 0.66 -7.01 1.24
N PHE A 63 0.61 -7.56 2.45
CA PHE A 63 1.75 -7.73 3.34
C PHE A 63 2.54 -9.00 2.97
N SER A 64 3.66 -9.23 3.65
CA SER A 64 4.48 -10.43 3.42
C SER A 64 3.78 -11.74 3.78
N ASP A 65 2.81 -11.70 4.69
CA ASP A 65 2.17 -12.87 5.31
C ASP A 65 0.65 -12.92 5.11
N HIS A 66 0.02 -11.81 4.73
CA HIS A 66 -1.41 -11.72 4.51
C HIS A 66 -1.77 -10.58 3.55
N ALA A 67 -3.04 -10.51 3.16
CA ALA A 67 -3.63 -9.37 2.47
C ALA A 67 -4.86 -8.87 3.23
N ALA A 68 -4.99 -7.55 3.34
CA ALA A 68 -6.17 -6.88 3.86
C ALA A 68 -6.93 -6.24 2.70
N VAL A 69 -8.24 -6.48 2.61
CA VAL A 69 -9.07 -6.04 1.49
C VAL A 69 -10.34 -5.36 1.99
N VAL A 70 -10.72 -4.28 1.32
CA VAL A 70 -11.92 -3.50 1.59
C VAL A 70 -12.72 -3.33 0.30
N ALA A 71 -14.00 -3.67 0.35
CA ALA A 71 -14.92 -3.42 -0.76
C ALA A 71 -15.23 -1.91 -0.86
N CYS A 72 -15.44 -1.42 -2.08
CA CYS A 72 -15.84 -0.03 -2.31
C CYS A 72 -17.13 0.30 -1.53
N GLY A 73 -17.15 1.45 -0.86
CA GLY A 73 -18.22 1.84 0.05
C GLY A 73 -18.06 1.33 1.49
N GLY A 74 -17.00 0.57 1.80
CA GLY A 74 -16.67 0.15 3.17
C GLY A 74 -17.64 -0.85 3.79
N THR A 75 -18.55 -1.43 2.99
CA THR A 75 -19.59 -2.34 3.45
C THR A 75 -19.06 -3.71 3.87
N PHE A 76 -17.84 -4.04 3.43
CA PHE A 76 -17.22 -5.33 3.73
C PHE A 76 -15.69 -5.20 3.71
N SER A 77 -15.04 -5.82 4.69
CA SER A 77 -13.59 -5.94 4.77
C SER A 77 -13.20 -7.34 5.22
N THR A 78 -12.10 -7.87 4.69
CA THR A 78 -11.59 -9.19 5.07
C THR A 78 -10.08 -9.22 5.07
N VAL A 79 -9.52 -10.18 5.80
CA VAL A 79 -8.12 -10.59 5.70
C VAL A 79 -8.07 -11.96 5.03
N CYS A 80 -7.12 -12.15 4.14
CA CYS A 80 -6.86 -13.42 3.47
C CYS A 80 -5.35 -13.69 3.40
N SER A 81 -4.96 -14.92 3.09
CA SER A 81 -3.54 -15.28 3.03
C SER A 81 -2.80 -14.53 1.92
N HIS A 82 -3.42 -14.38 0.74
CA HIS A 82 -2.86 -13.65 -0.40
C HIS A 82 -3.94 -12.87 -1.16
N ALA A 83 -3.52 -11.85 -1.91
CA ALA A 83 -4.38 -11.03 -2.75
C ALA A 83 -5.18 -11.86 -3.77
N ASP A 84 -4.60 -12.93 -4.32
CA ASP A 84 -5.29 -13.87 -5.22
C ASP A 84 -6.46 -14.60 -4.54
N ASP A 85 -6.38 -14.83 -3.23
CA ASP A 85 -7.47 -15.47 -2.48
C ASP A 85 -8.65 -14.51 -2.30
N ALA A 86 -8.40 -13.20 -2.25
CA ALA A 86 -9.46 -12.21 -2.24
C ALA A 86 -10.34 -12.31 -3.50
N VAL A 87 -9.73 -12.49 -4.68
CA VAL A 87 -10.47 -12.69 -5.94
C VAL A 87 -11.45 -13.85 -5.79
N LYS A 88 -11.00 -14.99 -5.25
CA LYS A 88 -11.83 -16.19 -5.06
C LYS A 88 -12.98 -15.94 -4.08
N ILE A 89 -12.68 -15.30 -2.94
CA ILE A 89 -13.68 -14.99 -1.90
C ILE A 89 -14.80 -14.11 -2.48
N PHE A 90 -14.43 -13.06 -3.22
CA PHE A 90 -15.40 -12.12 -3.77
C PHE A 90 -16.08 -12.63 -5.05
N ALA A 91 -15.47 -13.54 -5.80
CA ALA A 91 -16.08 -14.19 -6.96
C ALA A 91 -17.30 -15.06 -6.59
N VAL A 92 -17.39 -15.57 -5.35
CA VAL A 92 -18.57 -16.32 -4.85
C VAL A 92 -19.86 -15.49 -4.94
N THR A 93 -19.77 -14.16 -5.03
CA THR A 93 -20.92 -13.28 -5.25
C THR A 93 -21.46 -13.26 -6.69
N GLY A 94 -20.96 -14.14 -7.56
CA GLY A 94 -21.35 -14.22 -8.98
C GLY A 94 -20.65 -13.19 -9.86
N ARG A 95 -19.59 -12.57 -9.36
CA ARG A 95 -18.81 -11.55 -10.07
C ARG A 95 -17.57 -12.14 -10.72
N SER A 96 -17.23 -11.66 -11.92
CA SER A 96 -15.93 -11.92 -12.53
C SER A 96 -14.96 -10.81 -12.11
N LEU A 97 -13.96 -11.13 -11.28
CA LEU A 97 -13.02 -10.16 -10.75
C LEU A 97 -11.59 -10.47 -11.22
N ARG A 98 -10.80 -9.44 -11.50
CA ARG A 98 -9.35 -9.53 -11.69
C ARG A 98 -8.59 -8.73 -10.65
N LEU A 99 -7.43 -9.26 -10.28
CA LEU A 99 -6.46 -8.56 -9.43
C LEU A 99 -5.59 -7.64 -10.28
N VAL A 100 -5.51 -6.36 -9.91
CA VAL A 100 -4.66 -5.37 -10.56
C VAL A 100 -3.76 -4.72 -9.52
N TRP A 101 -2.44 -4.82 -9.71
CA TRP A 101 -1.47 -4.18 -8.82
C TRP A 101 -1.39 -2.67 -9.10
N HIS A 102 -1.45 -1.86 -8.04
CA HIS A 102 -1.18 -0.45 -8.14
C HIS A 102 0.34 -0.23 -8.26
N SER A 103 0.76 0.35 -9.37
CA SER A 103 2.12 0.83 -9.56
C SER A 103 2.10 2.35 -9.41
N PRO A 104 2.75 2.92 -8.39
CA PRO A 104 2.90 4.37 -8.30
C PRO A 104 3.53 4.89 -9.61
N PRO A 105 3.08 6.04 -10.14
CA PRO A 105 3.73 6.63 -11.31
C PRO A 105 5.20 6.82 -10.98
N ALA A 106 6.09 6.30 -11.84
CA ALA A 106 7.51 6.54 -11.68
C ALA A 106 7.75 8.06 -11.62
N PRO A 107 8.61 8.55 -10.72
CA PRO A 107 8.95 9.96 -10.69
C PRO A 107 9.42 10.33 -12.09
N THR A 108 8.65 11.18 -12.76
CA THR A 108 9.03 11.72 -14.05
C THR A 108 10.23 12.61 -13.76
N THR A 109 11.42 12.11 -14.04
CA THR A 109 12.61 12.95 -14.16
C THR A 109 12.33 13.85 -15.36
N SER A 110 11.67 14.98 -15.11
CA SER A 110 11.48 16.06 -16.05
C SER A 110 12.86 16.66 -16.30
N SER A 111 13.62 16.02 -17.17
CA SER A 111 14.74 16.66 -17.85
C SER A 111 14.12 17.70 -18.79
N ALA A 112 13.95 18.91 -18.26
CA ALA A 112 13.67 20.08 -19.05
C ALA A 112 14.86 20.31 -20.01
N GLY A 113 14.74 19.74 -21.20
CA GLY A 113 15.69 19.88 -22.31
C GLY A 113 14.96 20.26 -23.58
N GLY A 114 14.55 21.54 -23.68
CA GLY A 114 14.51 22.27 -24.94
C GLY A 114 13.39 21.96 -25.94
N ARG A 115 12.42 22.89 -26.02
CA ARG A 115 11.83 23.44 -27.24
C ARG A 115 11.91 22.57 -28.52
N ASP A 116 10.78 22.01 -28.97
CA ASP A 116 10.25 22.41 -30.27
C ASP A 116 8.83 21.92 -30.56
N LEU A 117 8.00 22.91 -30.91
CA LEU A 117 6.93 22.87 -31.91
C LEU A 117 5.68 22.01 -31.62
N LEU A 118 4.68 22.72 -31.10
CA LEU A 118 3.44 22.95 -31.82
C LEU A 118 3.58 22.69 -33.34
N LYS A 119 3.16 21.53 -33.81
CA LYS A 119 2.56 21.39 -35.15
C LYS A 119 1.23 20.70 -35.04
N ARG A 120 0.22 21.56 -34.88
CA ARG A 120 -1.13 21.38 -35.39
C ARG A 120 -1.09 20.55 -36.69
N ARG A 121 -1.91 19.50 -36.76
CA ARG A 121 -2.83 19.29 -37.90
C ARG A 121 -3.87 18.23 -37.53
N ARG A 122 -5.11 18.69 -37.39
CA ARG A 122 -6.33 17.90 -37.65
C ARG A 122 -6.18 17.14 -38.95
N VAL A 123 -6.68 15.91 -39.02
CA VAL A 123 -7.57 15.49 -40.11
C VAL A 123 -8.67 14.61 -39.51
N ILE A 124 -9.90 15.05 -39.74
CA ILE A 124 -11.16 14.32 -39.65
C ILE A 124 -11.34 13.67 -41.03
N ARG A 125 -11.46 12.35 -41.11
CA ARG A 125 -12.55 11.61 -41.78
C ARG A 125 -12.32 10.11 -41.70
#